data_AF-A0A935FM94-F1
#
_entry.id   AF-A0A935FM94-F1
#
_cell.length_a   1.000
_cell.length_b   1.000
_cell.length_c   1.000
_cell.angle_alpha   90.00
_cell.angle_beta   90.00
_cell.angle_gamma   90.00
#
_symmetry.space_group_name_H-M   'P 1'
#
loop_
_entity.id
_entity.type
_entity.pdbx_description
1 polymer ?
#
loop_
_entity_poly.entity_id
_entity_poly.type
_entity_poly.pdbx_seq_one_letter_code
_entity_poly.pdbx_strand_id
1 'polypeptide(L)'
;MDAALREIPFNYTSADDRLVATFLGGEALWERLEQLRARRVTGRSARLLLRIFGDLFVHRRNAFLYQELLDAPRRRARLLRRLATELAIVESSSGGDPLVLEVLTTTRELLAHFAHELGGAARERRRIVTALAPIVGQQNVLFDPFTLVSHATDATDWRLFCRAWWSRPPARSRSARCCGRSARWDWRRFRAAPARASPAARYPSAPAAR
;
A
#
# COMPACT_ATOMS: atom_id res chain seq x y z
N MET A 1 -10.52 7.41 -28.57
CA MET A 1 -11.20 6.22 -28.05
C MET A 1 -10.18 5.09 -28.02
N ASP A 2 -9.47 4.96 -26.90
CA ASP A 2 -8.72 3.75 -26.60
C ASP A 2 -9.21 3.33 -25.22
N ALA A 3 -10.14 2.37 -25.21
CA ALA A 3 -10.75 1.88 -23.98
C ALA A 3 -9.65 1.18 -23.18
N ALA A 4 -9.25 1.80 -22.07
CA ALA A 4 -8.19 1.38 -21.17
C ALA A 4 -8.26 -0.14 -20.89
N LEU A 5 -7.41 -0.90 -21.57
CA LEU A 5 -7.24 -2.32 -21.37
C LEU A 5 -6.52 -2.50 -20.03
N ARG A 6 -7.27 -2.73 -18.95
CA ARG A 6 -6.70 -2.95 -17.63
C ARG A 6 -6.11 -4.35 -17.53
N GLU A 7 -4.84 -4.45 -17.19
CA GLU A 7 -4.13 -5.73 -17.08
C GLU A 7 -4.11 -6.27 -15.63
N ILE A 8 -4.34 -5.43 -14.61
CA ILE A 8 -4.52 -5.87 -13.21
C ILE A 8 -5.96 -6.41 -13.01
N PRO A 9 -6.14 -7.65 -12.50
CA PRO A 9 -7.44 -8.33 -12.46
C PRO A 9 -8.41 -7.81 -11.38
N PHE A 10 -7.98 -6.88 -10.53
CA PHE A 10 -8.82 -6.31 -9.47
C PHE A 10 -9.33 -4.94 -9.88
N ASN A 11 -10.66 -4.83 -10.02
CA ASN A 11 -11.31 -3.55 -10.22
C ASN A 11 -11.42 -2.82 -8.86
N TYR A 12 -10.31 -2.25 -8.40
CA TYR A 12 -10.34 -1.26 -7.33
C TYR A 12 -10.58 0.12 -7.95
N THR A 13 -11.71 0.72 -7.55
CA THR A 13 -12.13 2.11 -7.80
C THR A 13 -11.01 3.02 -8.31
N SER A 14 -11.08 3.36 -9.60
CA SER A 14 -10.27 4.42 -10.27
C SER A 14 -8.73 4.35 -10.16
N ALA A 15 -8.13 3.33 -9.56
CA ALA A 15 -6.66 3.21 -9.49
C ALA A 15 -6.10 2.72 -10.82
N ASP A 16 -5.26 3.55 -11.44
CA ASP A 16 -4.50 3.18 -12.64
C ASP A 16 -3.33 2.26 -12.29
N ASP A 17 -2.87 1.45 -13.24
CA ASP A 17 -1.74 0.52 -13.04
C ASP A 17 -0.48 1.29 -12.59
N ARG A 18 -0.35 2.54 -13.06
CA ARG A 18 0.68 3.48 -12.62
C ARG A 18 0.60 3.78 -11.14
N LEU A 19 -0.60 4.08 -10.65
CA LEU A 19 -0.82 4.39 -9.24
C LEU A 19 -0.44 3.20 -8.38
N VAL A 20 -0.82 1.98 -8.80
CA VAL A 20 -0.46 0.75 -8.09
C VAL A 20 1.07 0.56 -8.04
N ALA A 21 1.75 0.65 -9.19
CA ALA A 21 3.20 0.49 -9.27
C ALA A 21 3.94 1.55 -8.45
N THR A 22 3.56 2.83 -8.59
CA THR A 22 4.16 3.94 -7.85
C THR A 22 3.91 3.83 -6.35
N PHE A 23 2.72 3.38 -5.93
CA PHE A 23 2.42 3.18 -4.51
C PHE A 23 3.28 2.06 -3.88
N LEU A 24 3.51 0.99 -4.63
CA LEU A 24 4.25 -0.17 -4.13
C LEU A 24 5.75 0.05 -4.17
N GLY A 25 6.32 0.35 -5.33
CA GLY A 25 7.77 0.40 -5.57
C GLY A 25 8.29 1.76 -6.06
N GLY A 26 7.45 2.80 -6.08
CA GLY A 26 7.82 4.13 -6.58
C GLY A 26 7.83 4.23 -8.11
N GLU A 27 8.17 5.43 -8.62
CA GLU A 27 8.21 5.69 -10.07
C GLU A 27 9.18 4.77 -10.82
N ALA A 28 10.31 4.39 -10.18
CA ALA A 28 11.30 3.51 -10.80
C ALA A 28 10.76 2.09 -11.08
N LEU A 29 9.76 1.62 -10.33
CA LEU A 29 9.09 0.34 -10.65
C LEU A 29 8.17 0.51 -11.86
N TRP A 30 7.45 1.63 -11.93
CA TRP A 30 6.57 1.94 -13.06
C TRP A 30 7.35 2.08 -14.37
N GLU A 31 8.46 2.82 -14.38
CA GLU A 31 9.30 3.00 -15.57
C GLU A 31 9.80 1.67 -16.14
N ARG A 32 10.21 0.74 -15.27
CA ARG A 32 10.64 -0.62 -15.69
C ARG A 32 9.49 -1.43 -16.28
N LEU A 33 8.30 -1.36 -15.68
CA LEU A 33 7.12 -2.03 -16.22
C LEU A 33 6.70 -1.46 -17.58
N GLU A 34 6.85 -0.15 -17.77
CA GLU A 34 6.59 0.50 -19.05
C GLU A 34 7.56 0.05 -20.14
N GLN A 35 8.86 -0.05 -19.81
CA GLN A 35 9.87 -0.59 -20.72
C GLN A 35 9.57 -2.05 -21.11
N LEU A 36 9.09 -2.88 -20.18
CA LEU A 36 8.68 -4.26 -20.46
C LEU A 36 7.43 -4.32 -21.37
N ARG A 37 6.46 -3.43 -21.17
CA ARG A 37 5.25 -3.33 -22.02
C ARG A 37 5.60 -2.89 -23.45
N ALA A 38 6.49 -1.93 -23.61
CA ALA A 38 6.96 -1.48 -24.92
C ALA A 38 7.60 -2.62 -25.74
N ARG A 39 8.21 -3.61 -25.08
CA ARG A 39 8.83 -4.78 -25.71
C ARG A 39 7.84 -5.90 -26.08
N ARG A 40 6.53 -5.72 -25.86
CA ARG A 40 5.47 -6.74 -26.07
C ARG A 40 5.75 -8.11 -25.42
N VAL A 41 6.48 -8.11 -24.30
CA VAL A 41 6.74 -9.32 -23.50
C VAL A 41 5.49 -9.62 -22.65
N THR A 42 4.33 -9.86 -23.28
CA THR A 42 3.08 -9.95 -22.53
C THR A 42 2.24 -11.15 -22.93
N GLY A 43 2.21 -12.10 -21.99
CA GLY A 43 1.20 -13.15 -21.97
C GLY A 43 0.94 -13.57 -20.55
N ARG A 44 1.62 -14.62 -20.11
CA ARG A 44 1.36 -15.24 -18.80
C ARG A 44 2.10 -14.54 -17.65
N SER A 45 3.38 -14.22 -17.83
CA SER A 45 4.25 -13.71 -16.75
C SER A 45 3.90 -12.27 -16.34
N ALA A 46 3.56 -11.42 -17.32
CA ALA A 46 3.05 -10.07 -17.05
C ALA A 46 1.75 -10.08 -16.22
N ARG A 47 0.77 -10.93 -16.60
CA ARG A 47 -0.49 -11.10 -15.84
C ARG A 47 -0.26 -11.60 -14.41
N LEU A 48 0.73 -12.47 -14.19
CA LEU A 48 1.09 -12.93 -12.85
C LEU A 48 1.70 -11.80 -12.00
N LEU A 49 2.63 -11.02 -12.56
CA LEU A 49 3.21 -9.87 -11.86
C LEU A 49 2.15 -8.84 -11.46
N LEU A 50 1.26 -8.50 -12.39
CA LEU A 50 0.18 -7.56 -12.17
C LEU A 50 -0.83 -8.06 -11.14
N ARG A 51 -1.10 -9.36 -11.10
CA ARG A 51 -1.88 -9.98 -10.02
C ARG A 51 -1.19 -9.83 -8.67
N ILE A 52 0.10 -10.14 -8.57
CA ILE A 52 0.88 -9.98 -7.33
C ILE A 52 0.82 -8.54 -6.84
N PHE A 53 1.00 -7.56 -7.73
CA PHE A 53 0.89 -6.15 -7.38
C PHE A 53 -0.52 -5.77 -6.93
N GLY A 54 -1.56 -6.23 -7.64
CA GLY A 54 -2.95 -6.02 -7.23
C GLY A 54 -3.25 -6.58 -5.84
N ASP A 55 -2.80 -7.80 -5.55
CA ASP A 55 -2.93 -8.44 -4.23
C ASP A 55 -2.20 -7.65 -3.14
N LEU A 56 -0.96 -7.22 -3.37
CA LEU A 56 -0.22 -6.42 -2.39
C LEU A 56 -0.90 -5.06 -2.16
N PHE A 57 -1.32 -4.40 -3.23
CA PHE A 57 -1.98 -3.12 -3.18
C PHE A 57 -3.27 -3.19 -2.39
N VAL A 58 -4.16 -4.13 -2.72
CA VAL A 58 -5.48 -4.23 -2.10
C VAL A 58 -5.39 -4.49 -0.60
N HIS A 59 -4.51 -5.38 -0.17
CA HIS A 59 -4.35 -5.70 1.24
C HIS A 59 -3.67 -4.57 2.03
N ARG A 60 -2.84 -3.74 1.39
CA ARG A 60 -2.27 -2.54 2.04
C ARG A 60 -3.25 -1.38 2.12
N ARG A 61 -4.16 -1.23 1.13
CA ARG A 61 -5.14 -0.14 1.06
C ARG A 61 -6.39 -0.39 1.88
N ASN A 62 -6.83 -1.64 1.98
CA ASN A 62 -8.08 -1.98 2.64
C ASN A 62 -7.84 -2.44 4.08
N ALA A 63 -8.22 -1.60 5.06
CA ALA A 63 -8.05 -1.88 6.48
C ALA A 63 -8.75 -3.18 6.93
N PHE A 64 -9.89 -3.54 6.32
CA PHE A 64 -10.61 -4.78 6.65
C PHE A 64 -9.83 -6.01 6.17
N LEU A 65 -9.34 -6.00 4.93
CA LEU A 65 -8.55 -7.11 4.39
C LEU A 65 -7.20 -7.24 5.11
N TYR A 66 -6.58 -6.11 5.44
CA TYR A 66 -5.37 -6.10 6.24
C TYR A 66 -5.61 -6.72 7.62
N GLN A 67 -6.67 -6.31 8.31
CA GLN A 67 -7.04 -6.84 9.61
C GLN A 67 -7.36 -8.34 9.55
N GLU A 68 -8.04 -8.80 8.50
CA GLU A 68 -8.30 -10.23 8.29
C GLU A 68 -6.99 -11.06 8.20
N LEU A 69 -5.92 -10.51 7.60
CA LEU A 69 -4.61 -11.16 7.58
C LEU A 69 -3.92 -11.17 8.95
N LEU A 70 -4.20 -10.19 9.81
CA LEU A 70 -3.71 -10.18 11.18
C LEU A 70 -4.43 -11.20 12.05
N ASP A 71 -5.75 -11.33 11.87
CA ASP A 71 -6.61 -12.20 12.68
C ASP A 71 -6.50 -13.67 12.28
N ALA A 72 -6.20 -13.96 11.00
CA ALA A 72 -6.08 -15.32 10.49
C ALA A 72 -4.65 -15.65 9.98
N PRO A 73 -3.73 -16.07 10.88
CA PRO A 73 -2.34 -16.41 10.50
C PRO A 73 -2.23 -17.47 9.41
N ARG A 74 -3.15 -18.45 9.38
CA ARG A 74 -3.21 -19.47 8.32
C ARG A 74 -3.54 -18.87 6.95
N ARG A 75 -4.45 -17.89 6.91
CA ARG A 75 -4.84 -17.17 5.69
C ARG A 75 -3.67 -16.31 5.19
N ARG A 76 -3.01 -15.59 6.10
CA ARG A 76 -1.76 -14.86 5.80
C ARG A 76 -0.69 -15.76 5.20
N ALA A 77 -0.40 -16.90 5.83
CA ALA A 77 0.60 -17.84 5.33
C ALA A 77 0.22 -18.44 3.96
N ARG A 78 -1.07 -18.64 3.69
CA ARG A 78 -1.55 -19.10 2.37
C ARG A 78 -1.37 -18.03 1.30
N LEU A 79 -1.72 -16.77 1.58
CA LEU A 79 -1.53 -15.66 0.65
C LEU A 79 -0.05 -15.49 0.31
N LEU A 80 0.81 -15.36 1.31
CA LEU A 80 2.25 -15.14 1.10
C LEU A 80 2.90 -16.30 0.32
N ARG A 81 2.52 -17.55 0.61
CA ARG A 81 3.00 -18.71 -0.17
C ARG A 81 2.54 -18.64 -1.62
N ARG A 82 1.26 -18.31 -1.89
CA ARG A 82 0.74 -18.17 -3.25
C ARG A 82 1.55 -17.12 -4.03
N LEU A 83 1.73 -15.93 -3.46
CA LEU A 83 2.47 -14.85 -4.10
C LEU A 83 3.93 -15.23 -4.37
N ALA A 84 4.58 -15.92 -3.44
CA ALA A 84 5.94 -16.42 -3.64
C ALA A 84 6.03 -17.47 -4.76
N THR A 85 5.05 -18.40 -4.83
CA THR A 85 4.97 -19.39 -5.92
C THR A 85 4.73 -18.72 -7.27
N GLU A 86 3.80 -17.76 -7.36
CA GLU A 86 3.54 -17.01 -8.60
C GLU A 86 4.78 -16.25 -9.04
N LEU A 87 5.54 -15.66 -8.12
CA LEU A 87 6.80 -14.98 -8.42
C LEU A 87 7.89 -15.92 -8.95
N ALA A 88 8.02 -17.11 -8.37
CA ALA A 88 8.97 -18.13 -8.83
C ALA A 88 8.63 -18.63 -10.26
N ILE A 89 7.34 -18.72 -10.61
CA ILE A 89 6.92 -19.04 -11.97
C ILE A 89 7.38 -17.96 -12.94
N VAL A 90 7.19 -16.68 -12.59
CA VAL A 90 7.65 -15.56 -13.42
C VAL A 90 9.17 -15.61 -13.61
N GLU A 91 9.93 -15.85 -12.55
CA GLU A 91 11.39 -16.01 -12.61
C GLU A 91 11.82 -17.12 -13.58
N SER A 92 11.24 -18.32 -13.45
CA SER A 92 11.57 -19.45 -14.34
C SER A 92 11.27 -19.18 -15.82
N SER A 93 10.26 -18.35 -16.09
CA SER A 93 9.86 -17.97 -17.45
C SER A 93 10.60 -16.76 -18.02
N SER A 94 11.44 -16.08 -17.22
CA SER A 94 12.05 -14.79 -17.59
C SER A 94 13.16 -14.89 -18.62
N GLY A 95 13.73 -16.09 -18.83
CA GLY A 95 14.86 -16.30 -19.74
C GLY A 95 16.13 -15.53 -19.38
N GLY A 96 16.22 -14.99 -18.14
CA GLY A 96 17.37 -14.20 -17.70
C GLY A 96 17.38 -12.74 -18.16
N ASP A 97 16.26 -12.18 -18.64
CA ASP A 97 16.20 -10.76 -19.00
C ASP A 97 16.54 -9.87 -17.78
N PRO A 98 17.58 -9.03 -17.84
CA PRO A 98 18.02 -8.22 -16.71
C PRO A 98 16.91 -7.29 -16.19
N LEU A 99 16.06 -6.75 -17.06
CA LEU A 99 14.97 -5.85 -16.68
C LEU A 99 13.90 -6.61 -15.88
N VAL A 100 13.61 -7.85 -16.27
CA VAL A 100 12.67 -8.72 -15.53
C VAL A 100 13.25 -9.09 -14.17
N LEU A 101 14.54 -9.40 -14.10
CA LEU A 101 15.22 -9.72 -12.84
C LEU A 101 15.21 -8.54 -11.85
N GLU A 102 15.35 -7.30 -12.32
CA GLU A 102 15.22 -6.11 -11.47
C GLU A 102 13.80 -5.97 -10.88
N VAL A 103 12.77 -6.15 -11.71
CA VAL A 103 11.37 -6.10 -11.27
C VAL A 103 11.09 -7.23 -10.28
N LEU A 104 11.60 -8.43 -10.53
CA LEU A 104 11.48 -9.57 -9.61
C LEU A 104 12.14 -9.28 -8.26
N THR A 105 13.35 -8.71 -8.26
CA THR A 105 14.07 -8.34 -7.04
C THR A 105 13.28 -7.33 -6.22
N THR A 106 12.81 -6.24 -6.86
CA THR A 106 11.95 -5.24 -6.22
C THR A 106 10.68 -5.89 -5.64
N THR A 107 10.06 -6.81 -6.39
CA THR A 107 8.84 -7.50 -5.95
C THR A 107 9.10 -8.42 -4.75
N ARG A 108 10.25 -9.11 -4.69
CA ARG A 108 10.65 -9.90 -3.52
C ARG A 108 10.82 -9.03 -2.28
N GLU A 109 11.46 -7.89 -2.42
CA GLU A 109 11.63 -6.94 -1.31
C GLU A 109 10.28 -6.44 -0.79
N LEU A 110 9.35 -6.12 -1.69
CA LEU A 110 7.99 -5.71 -1.32
C LEU A 110 7.23 -6.81 -0.56
N LEU A 111 7.35 -8.06 -1.01
CA LEU A 111 6.75 -9.21 -0.33
C LEU A 111 7.38 -9.45 1.04
N ALA A 112 8.70 -9.40 1.14
CA ALA A 112 9.43 -9.56 2.40
C ALA A 112 9.06 -8.47 3.41
N HIS A 113 8.99 -7.21 2.95
CA HIS A 113 8.55 -6.09 3.77
C HIS A 113 7.11 -6.29 4.25
N PHE A 114 6.19 -6.68 3.37
CA PHE A 114 4.79 -6.92 3.73
C PHE A 114 4.65 -8.06 4.75
N ALA A 115 5.40 -9.15 4.59
CA ALA A 115 5.43 -10.25 5.54
C ALA A 115 5.97 -9.81 6.91
N HIS A 116 7.05 -9.01 6.93
CA HIS A 116 7.62 -8.46 8.16
C HIS A 116 6.62 -7.53 8.88
N GLU A 117 5.95 -6.66 8.12
CA GLU A 117 4.94 -5.74 8.63
C GLU A 117 3.80 -6.48 9.32
N LEU A 118 3.21 -7.48 8.65
CA LEU A 118 2.15 -8.32 9.22
C LEU A 118 2.61 -9.10 10.45
N GLY A 119 3.86 -9.57 10.47
CA GLY A 119 4.46 -10.26 11.62
C GLY A 119 4.71 -9.32 12.81
N GLY A 120 5.07 -8.07 12.53
CA GLY A 120 5.41 -7.04 13.52
C GLY A 120 4.22 -6.21 14.01
N ALA A 121 3.06 -6.28 13.35
CA ALA A 121 1.90 -5.41 13.60
C ALA A 121 1.46 -5.39 15.07
N ALA A 122 1.38 -6.54 15.74
CA ALA A 122 0.99 -6.61 17.15
C ALA A 122 2.00 -5.89 18.07
N ARG A 123 3.30 -6.07 17.83
CA ARG A 123 4.37 -5.37 18.56
C ARG A 123 4.28 -3.87 18.34
N GLU A 124 4.02 -3.46 17.11
CA GLU A 124 3.92 -2.06 16.75
C GLU A 124 2.69 -1.38 17.38
N ARG A 125 1.52 -2.05 17.35
CA ARG A 125 0.31 -1.61 18.06
C ARG A 125 0.57 -1.40 19.55
N ARG A 126 1.26 -2.35 20.21
CA ARG A 126 1.64 -2.22 21.63
C ARG A 126 2.53 -1.01 21.89
N ARG A 127 3.52 -0.75 21.02
CA ARG A 127 4.38 0.43 21.14
C ARG A 127 3.58 1.72 21.01
N ILE A 128 2.65 1.80 20.05
CA ILE A 128 1.78 2.96 19.83
C ILE A 128 0.90 3.20 21.06
N VAL A 129 0.24 2.16 21.57
CA VAL A 129 -0.57 2.25 22.80
C VAL A 129 0.28 2.72 23.97
N THR A 130 1.45 2.13 24.18
CA THR A 130 2.35 2.51 25.30
C THR A 130 2.76 3.98 25.23
N ALA A 131 3.00 4.51 24.03
CA ALA A 131 3.41 5.90 23.86
C ALA A 131 2.27 6.92 24.01
N LEU A 132 1.05 6.55 23.60
CA LEU A 132 -0.10 7.47 23.52
C LEU A 132 -1.08 7.33 24.69
N ALA A 133 -1.20 6.14 25.29
CA ALA A 133 -2.09 5.90 26.42
C ALA A 133 -1.91 6.89 27.59
N PRO A 134 -0.68 7.31 27.97
CA PRO A 134 -0.50 8.33 29.02
C PRO A 134 -1.09 9.70 28.67
N ILE A 135 -1.24 10.02 27.37
CA ILE A 135 -1.75 11.31 26.90
C ILE A 135 -3.25 11.25 26.69
N VAL A 136 -3.71 10.30 25.87
CA VAL A 136 -5.10 10.24 25.42
C VAL A 136 -5.95 9.23 26.20
N GLY A 137 -5.35 8.32 26.97
CA GLY A 137 -6.03 7.15 27.53
C GLY A 137 -5.97 5.97 26.56
N GLN A 138 -5.74 4.76 27.07
CA GLN A 138 -5.59 3.54 26.26
C GLN A 138 -6.84 3.25 25.40
N GLN A 139 -8.03 3.45 25.96
CA GLN A 139 -9.32 3.26 25.30
C GLN A 139 -9.53 4.18 24.09
N ASN A 140 -8.76 5.28 24.02
CA ASN A 140 -8.85 6.25 22.95
C ASN A 140 -7.84 6.01 21.83
N VAL A 141 -7.05 4.92 21.88
CA VAL A 141 -6.13 4.50 20.82
C VAL A 141 -6.75 3.32 20.06
N LEU A 142 -7.28 3.61 18.88
CA LEU A 142 -8.10 2.68 18.11
C LEU A 142 -7.38 2.21 16.85
N PHE A 143 -7.49 0.91 16.59
CA PHE A 143 -6.92 0.23 15.42
C PHE A 143 -7.96 -0.55 14.62
N ASP A 144 -9.24 -0.47 15.01
CA ASP A 144 -10.30 -1.18 14.32
C ASP A 144 -10.49 -0.62 12.91
N PRO A 145 -10.70 -1.49 11.90
CA PRO A 145 -10.84 -1.07 10.51
C PRO A 145 -11.92 0.00 10.29
N PHE A 146 -13.02 -0.09 11.03
CA PHE A 146 -14.13 0.85 10.92
C PHE A 146 -13.68 2.26 11.28
N THR A 147 -13.09 2.47 12.46
CA THR A 147 -12.56 3.76 12.91
C THR A 147 -11.46 4.28 11.98
N LEU A 148 -10.57 3.41 11.51
CA LEU A 148 -9.51 3.80 10.58
C LEU A 148 -10.07 4.33 9.26
N VAL A 149 -11.11 3.68 8.71
CA VAL A 149 -11.74 4.09 7.45
C VAL A 149 -12.63 5.31 7.64
N SER A 150 -13.45 5.36 8.69
CA SER A 150 -14.35 6.49 9.00
C SER A 150 -13.60 7.80 9.26
N HIS A 151 -12.34 7.72 9.72
CA HIS A 151 -11.46 8.89 9.89
C HIS A 151 -10.39 9.02 8.79
N ALA A 152 -10.40 8.14 7.79
CA ALA A 152 -9.63 8.31 6.56
C ALA A 152 -10.36 9.22 5.56
N THR A 153 -11.70 9.30 5.64
CA THR A 153 -12.54 10.13 4.79
C THR A 153 -12.55 11.58 5.25
N ASP A 154 -11.94 12.44 4.43
CA ASP A 154 -12.26 13.86 4.29
C ASP A 154 -13.19 14.00 3.08
N ALA A 155 -13.99 15.07 2.98
CA ALA A 155 -15.17 15.24 2.11
C ALA A 155 -14.94 15.15 0.58
N THR A 156 -13.77 14.70 0.12
CA THR A 156 -13.39 14.63 -1.30
C THR A 156 -12.86 13.24 -1.74
N ASP A 157 -13.06 12.20 -0.94
CA ASP A 157 -12.89 10.78 -1.32
C ASP A 157 -11.52 10.34 -1.91
N TRP A 158 -10.46 11.17 -1.82
CA TRP A 158 -9.21 10.97 -2.58
C TRP A 158 -7.93 10.79 -1.76
N ARG A 159 -7.99 10.19 -0.57
CA ARG A 159 -6.73 9.87 0.15
C ARG A 159 -6.17 8.51 -0.29
N LEU A 160 -4.92 8.56 -0.78
CA LEU A 160 -4.10 7.42 -1.20
C LEU A 160 -3.69 6.49 -0.04
N PHE A 161 -4.01 6.85 1.22
CA PHE A 161 -3.38 6.26 2.39
C PHE A 161 -4.34 6.03 3.55
N CYS A 162 -4.47 4.78 3.99
CA CYS A 162 -5.14 4.45 5.25
C CYS A 162 -4.17 4.66 6.42
N ARG A 163 -4.61 5.37 7.46
CA ARG A 163 -3.81 5.61 8.66
C ARG A 163 -3.59 4.31 9.43
N ALA A 164 -2.44 4.18 10.08
CA ALA A 164 -2.10 2.99 10.87
C ALA A 164 -2.80 2.93 12.25
N TRP A 165 -3.29 4.06 12.76
CA TRP A 165 -3.98 4.18 14.05
C TRP A 165 -4.74 5.52 14.13
N TRP A 166 -5.72 5.60 15.03
CA TRP A 166 -6.45 6.83 15.36
C TRP A 166 -6.42 7.10 16.87
N SER A 167 -6.34 8.37 17.28
CA SER A 167 -6.46 8.75 18.68
C SER A 167 -7.44 9.90 18.91
N ARG A 168 -8.31 9.77 19.92
CA ARG A 168 -9.22 10.84 20.34
C ARG A 168 -8.76 11.47 21.67
N PRO A 169 -8.09 12.64 21.65
CA PRO A 169 -7.70 13.31 22.89
C PRO A 169 -8.92 13.84 23.65
N PRO A 170 -9.02 13.65 24.98
CA PRO A 170 -10.17 14.10 25.77
C PRO A 170 -10.19 15.62 26.03
N ALA A 171 -9.09 16.34 25.79
CA ALA A 171 -8.98 17.79 26.01
C ALA A 171 -8.02 18.48 25.03
N ARG A 172 -8.30 19.75 24.70
CA ARG A 172 -7.50 20.57 23.76
C ARG A 172 -6.04 20.76 24.20
N SER A 173 -5.76 20.76 25.50
CA SER A 173 -4.39 20.87 26.06
C SER A 173 -3.54 19.60 25.90
N ARG A 174 -4.16 18.47 25.50
CA ARG A 174 -3.48 17.18 25.28
C ARG A 174 -3.20 16.91 23.79
N SER A 175 -3.85 17.63 22.88
CA SER A 175 -3.60 17.50 21.43
C SER A 175 -2.17 17.89 21.05
N ALA A 176 -1.64 19.00 21.58
CA ALA A 176 -0.27 19.45 21.33
C ALA A 176 0.78 18.43 21.80
N ARG A 177 0.56 17.79 22.96
CA ARG A 177 1.42 16.71 23.48
C ARG A 177 1.34 15.44 22.63
N CYS A 178 0.15 15.11 22.13
CA CYS A 178 -0.04 13.99 21.20
C CYS A 178 0.73 14.23 19.89
N CYS A 179 0.59 15.42 19.29
CA CYS A 179 1.33 15.81 18.09
C CYS A 179 2.86 15.81 18.30
N GLY A 180 3.35 16.30 19.44
CA GLY A 180 4.77 16.33 19.75
C GLY A 180 5.39 14.96 20.06
N ARG A 181 4.61 13.98 20.55
CA ARG A 181 5.08 12.59 20.66
C ARG A 181 4.99 11.86 19.34
N SER A 182 3.92 12.07 18.59
CA SER A 182 3.74 11.42 17.30
C SER A 182 4.79 11.90 16.28
N ALA A 183 5.19 13.17 16.29
CA ALA A 183 6.26 13.71 15.44
C ALA A 183 7.64 13.02 15.61
N ARG A 184 7.90 12.37 16.77
CA ARG A 184 9.12 11.59 17.04
C ARG A 184 9.11 10.19 16.43
N TRP A 185 7.98 9.75 15.89
CA TRP A 185 7.88 8.47 15.22
C TRP A 185 8.33 8.63 13.78
N ASP A 186 9.08 7.66 13.28
CA ASP A 186 9.42 7.59 11.87
C ASP A 186 8.18 7.23 11.06
N TRP A 187 7.43 8.26 10.68
CA TRP A 187 6.25 8.16 9.85
C TRP A 187 6.54 7.51 8.48
N ARG A 188 7.80 7.41 8.06
CA ARG A 188 8.18 6.70 6.83
C ARG A 188 8.00 5.19 6.96
N ARG A 189 8.00 4.62 8.17
CA ARG A 189 7.71 3.19 8.40
C ARG A 189 6.24 2.83 8.25
N PHE A 190 5.36 3.82 8.46
CA PHE A 190 3.92 3.67 8.29
C PHE A 190 3.41 4.26 6.98
N ARG A 191 4.23 5.04 6.27
CA ARG A 191 4.00 5.40 4.88
C ARG A 191 4.57 4.28 4.02
N ALA A 192 3.72 3.59 3.26
CA ALA A 192 4.12 3.27 1.89
C ALA A 192 4.22 4.63 1.16
N ALA A 193 5.32 5.36 1.40
CA ALA A 193 5.51 6.67 0.81
C ALA A 193 6.05 6.43 -0.60
N PRO A 194 5.38 6.91 -1.65
CA PRO A 194 6.07 7.06 -2.91
C PRO A 194 7.25 8.02 -2.68
N ALA A 195 8.38 7.72 -3.35
CA ALA A 195 9.43 8.69 -3.54
C ALA A 195 8.80 10.01 -4.02
N ARG A 196 9.21 11.12 -3.42
CA ARG A 196 8.73 12.50 -3.64
C ARG A 196 7.99 12.67 -4.97
N ALA A 197 6.67 12.79 -4.92
CA ALA A 197 5.93 13.35 -6.05
C ALA A 197 6.44 14.77 -6.28
N SER A 198 7.05 14.99 -7.45
CA SER A 198 7.38 16.32 -7.94
C SER A 198 6.09 17.15 -8.04
N PRO A 199 6.09 18.48 -7.77
CA PRO A 199 4.86 19.28 -7.67
C PRO A 199 4.14 19.55 -9.00
N ALA A 200 4.38 18.74 -10.04
CA ALA A 200 4.02 19.05 -11.42
C ALA A 200 2.79 18.29 -11.97
N ALA A 201 2.00 17.60 -11.14
CA ALA A 201 0.70 17.09 -11.57
C ALA A 201 -0.41 18.14 -11.38
N ARG A 202 -0.33 19.25 -12.13
CA ARG A 202 -1.50 20.11 -12.37
C ARG A 202 -2.44 19.33 -13.28
N TYR A 203 -3.58 18.89 -12.75
CA TYR A 203 -4.68 18.42 -13.58
C TYR A 203 -5.14 19.56 -14.50
N PRO A 204 -5.47 19.28 -15.78
CA PRO A 204 -6.12 20.27 -16.63
C PRO A 204 -7.49 20.62 -16.02
N SER A 205 -7.74 21.91 -15.86
CA SER A 205 -9.01 22.47 -15.42
C SER A 205 -10.16 21.91 -16.27
N ALA A 206 -11.20 21.39 -15.62
CA ALA A 206 -12.42 20.95 -16.27
C ALA A 206 -13.00 22.08 -17.15
N PRO A 207 -13.50 21.80 -18.36
CA PRO A 207 -14.15 22.81 -19.18
C PRO A 207 -15.45 23.25 -18.50
N ALA A 208 -15.63 24.56 -18.38
CA ALA A 208 -16.84 25.17 -17.86
C ALA A 208 -18.05 24.69 -18.68
N ALA A 209 -19.02 24.10 -17.99
CA ALA A 209 -20.35 23.90 -18.55
C ALA A 209 -20.99 25.27 -18.77
N ARG A 210 -21.67 25.40 -19.92
CA ARG A 210 -22.27 26.62 -20.49
C ARG A 210 -23.20 27.38 -19.54
#